data_AF-Q08VY6-F1
#
_entry.id   AF-Q08VY6-F1
#
_cell.length_a   1.000
_cell.length_b   1.000
_cell.length_c   1.000
_cell.angle_alpha   90.00
_cell.angle_beta   90.00
_cell.angle_gamma   90.00
#
_symmetry.space_group_name_H-M   'P 1'
#
loop_
_entity.id
_entity.type
_entity.pdbx_description
1 polymer ?
#
loop_
_entity_poly.entity_id
_entity_poly.type
_entity_poly.pdbx_seq_one_letter_code
_entity_poly.pdbx_strand_id
1 'polypeptide(L)'
;MNIDIDALVGSVSAMWSVLHGDGALLTATDLLRGEKVRPMAQDLVNSWETVSTNAIEGAKLVDDRSFHFGTHYRSLNVLTLLLAWRLLGRQWLATHPLSVLAKDGFEKALDAAFGNNCDRWILMSQWSGRWGKSTDKALADYVKDLAADWTKISSLSAPDDVIAVLKARMEAWNGALQAESSKYIDDLAVLTRDRVHDYYLPLWLWHRIDTQRWKASAISLRESKRGSLSFDVDHVVAVKLWETLPGAQPQVDPEDDSALSADDLSTTMNALGNCCLLEKSFNIAKGAEPLGAFLQRVHDFKTGTLKVDDWTKELGIDPTLVDPTGKPTADVRVVVEARTTAMKSELKEYLAGTRQRADV
;
A
#
# COMPACT_ATOMS: atom_id res chain seq x y z
N MET A 1 -12.36 7.17 -10.28
CA MET A 1 -11.70 7.01 -11.61
C MET A 1 -12.37 5.82 -12.27
N ASN A 2 -12.94 5.96 -13.48
CA ASN A 2 -13.51 4.82 -14.19
C ASN A 2 -12.38 3.99 -14.80
N ILE A 3 -12.43 2.67 -14.63
CA ILE A 3 -11.55 1.75 -15.38
C ILE A 3 -12.06 1.73 -16.82
N ASP A 4 -11.15 1.98 -17.76
CA ASP A 4 -11.48 1.97 -19.18
C ASP A 4 -11.74 0.54 -19.69
N ILE A 5 -12.62 0.41 -20.70
CA ILE A 5 -13.02 -0.88 -21.26
C ILE A 5 -11.81 -1.63 -21.85
N ASP A 6 -10.86 -0.92 -22.44
CA ASP A 6 -9.63 -1.51 -23.00
C ASP A 6 -8.78 -2.15 -21.91
N ALA A 7 -8.73 -1.56 -20.71
CA ALA A 7 -8.00 -2.13 -19.57
C ALA A 7 -8.70 -3.38 -19.00
N LEU A 8 -10.04 -3.42 -19.05
CA LEU A 8 -10.80 -4.61 -18.70
C LEU A 8 -10.55 -5.74 -19.71
N VAL A 9 -10.59 -5.44 -21.01
CA VAL A 9 -10.28 -6.39 -22.08
C VAL A 9 -8.85 -6.92 -21.92
N GLY A 10 -7.88 -6.05 -21.64
CA GLY A 10 -6.51 -6.47 -21.36
C GLY A 10 -6.40 -7.42 -20.16
N SER A 11 -7.16 -7.17 -19.09
CA SER A 11 -7.18 -8.04 -17.91
C SER A 11 -7.79 -9.41 -18.21
N VAL A 12 -8.93 -9.46 -18.90
CA VAL A 12 -9.59 -10.71 -19.30
C VAL A 12 -8.70 -11.48 -20.28
N SER A 13 -8.07 -10.79 -21.24
CA SER A 13 -7.13 -11.40 -22.16
C SER A 13 -5.93 -12.02 -21.44
N ALA A 14 -5.37 -11.34 -20.43
CA ALA A 14 -4.26 -11.89 -19.64
C ALA A 14 -4.69 -13.13 -18.85
N MET A 15 -5.88 -13.12 -18.25
CA MET A 15 -6.45 -14.29 -17.56
C MET A 15 -6.65 -15.48 -18.51
N TRP A 16 -7.16 -15.22 -19.72
CA TRP A 16 -7.28 -16.26 -20.74
C TRP A 16 -5.90 -16.80 -21.17
N SER A 17 -4.91 -15.92 -21.37
CA SER A 17 -3.54 -16.34 -21.69
C SER A 17 -2.95 -17.26 -20.64
N VAL A 18 -3.24 -17.05 -19.36
CA VAL A 18 -2.82 -17.94 -18.26
C VAL A 18 -3.44 -19.33 -18.39
N LEU A 19 -4.74 -19.43 -18.65
CA LEU A 19 -5.47 -20.70 -18.63
C LEU A 19 -5.36 -21.50 -19.94
N HIS A 20 -5.26 -20.82 -21.07
CA HIS A 20 -5.43 -21.41 -22.40
C HIS A 20 -4.34 -21.02 -23.41
N GLY A 21 -3.59 -19.95 -23.14
CA GLY A 21 -2.59 -19.40 -24.07
C GLY A 21 -1.14 -19.72 -23.71
N ASP A 22 -0.88 -20.68 -22.81
CA ASP A 22 0.46 -21.03 -22.31
C ASP A 22 1.27 -19.82 -21.80
N GLY A 23 0.55 -18.80 -21.28
CA GLY A 23 1.13 -17.56 -20.79
C GLY A 23 1.56 -16.57 -21.89
N ALA A 24 1.21 -16.81 -23.15
CA ALA A 24 1.45 -15.85 -24.23
C ALA A 24 0.40 -14.74 -24.20
N LEU A 25 0.82 -13.52 -23.83
CA LEU A 25 -0.03 -12.33 -23.87
C LEU A 25 -0.46 -12.01 -25.30
N LEU A 26 -1.73 -11.64 -25.46
CA LEU A 26 -2.23 -11.15 -26.74
C LEU A 26 -1.91 -9.66 -26.91
N THR A 27 -1.47 -9.28 -28.10
CA THR A 27 -1.32 -7.87 -28.46
C THR A 27 -2.65 -7.30 -28.94
N ALA A 28 -2.77 -5.97 -28.99
CA ALA A 28 -3.92 -5.31 -29.60
C ALA A 28 -4.15 -5.76 -31.06
N THR A 29 -3.07 -6.11 -31.79
CA THR A 29 -3.20 -6.63 -33.16
C THR A 29 -3.78 -8.04 -33.17
N ASP A 30 -3.43 -8.88 -32.21
CA ASP A 30 -3.98 -10.24 -32.10
C ASP A 30 -5.48 -10.22 -31.79
N LEU A 31 -5.94 -9.24 -31.02
CA LEU A 31 -7.36 -9.02 -30.73
C LEU A 31 -8.19 -8.57 -31.94
N LEU A 32 -7.54 -8.26 -33.07
CA LEU A 32 -8.21 -7.96 -34.35
C LEU A 32 -8.17 -9.16 -35.32
N ARG A 33 -7.43 -10.22 -34.99
CA ARG A 33 -7.25 -11.41 -35.86
C ARG A 33 -8.23 -12.50 -35.47
N GLY A 34 -9.16 -12.83 -36.38
CA GLY A 34 -10.19 -13.84 -36.15
C GLY A 34 -9.65 -15.21 -35.73
N GLU A 35 -8.44 -15.60 -36.16
CA GLU A 35 -7.78 -16.85 -35.77
C GLU A 35 -7.43 -16.93 -34.27
N LYS A 36 -7.14 -15.78 -33.64
CA LYS A 36 -6.83 -15.70 -32.21
C LYS A 36 -8.07 -15.40 -31.38
N VAL A 37 -8.94 -14.52 -31.88
CA VAL A 37 -10.14 -14.07 -31.16
C VAL A 37 -11.21 -15.16 -31.07
N ARG A 38 -11.41 -15.98 -32.12
CA ARG A 38 -12.47 -17.00 -32.11
C ARG A 38 -12.26 -18.08 -31.04
N PRO A 39 -11.07 -18.69 -30.89
CA PRO A 39 -10.82 -19.63 -29.79
C PRO A 39 -11.01 -18.98 -28.42
N MET A 40 -10.44 -17.79 -28.23
CA MET A 40 -10.57 -17.03 -26.98
C MET A 40 -12.05 -16.77 -26.64
N ALA A 41 -12.84 -16.32 -27.61
CA ALA A 41 -14.27 -16.06 -27.39
C ALA A 41 -15.02 -17.35 -27.02
N GLN A 42 -14.68 -18.48 -27.64
CA GLN A 42 -15.30 -19.77 -27.34
C GLN A 42 -14.98 -20.23 -25.91
N ASP A 43 -13.71 -20.13 -25.50
CA ASP A 43 -13.28 -20.49 -24.14
C ASP A 43 -13.90 -19.56 -23.09
N LEU A 44 -13.91 -18.26 -23.37
CA LEU A 44 -14.51 -17.26 -22.49
C LEU A 44 -16.01 -17.48 -22.36
N VAL A 45 -16.75 -17.78 -23.42
CA VAL A 45 -18.19 -18.08 -23.32
C VAL A 45 -18.43 -19.28 -22.39
N ASN A 46 -17.59 -20.30 -22.46
CA ASN A 46 -17.72 -21.50 -21.63
C ASN A 46 -17.34 -21.28 -20.16
N SER A 47 -16.46 -20.31 -19.88
CA SER A 47 -15.91 -20.04 -18.54
C SER A 47 -16.30 -18.67 -17.97
N TRP A 48 -17.18 -17.93 -18.66
CA TRP A 48 -17.44 -16.52 -18.37
C TRP A 48 -17.91 -16.31 -16.94
N GLU A 49 -18.83 -17.14 -16.46
CA GLU A 49 -19.35 -17.06 -15.10
C GLU A 49 -18.22 -17.20 -14.06
N THR A 50 -17.28 -18.13 -14.26
CA THR A 50 -16.12 -18.32 -13.38
C THR A 50 -15.19 -17.11 -13.44
N VAL A 51 -14.88 -16.62 -14.64
CA VAL A 51 -13.99 -15.46 -14.85
C VAL A 51 -14.61 -14.18 -14.25
N SER A 52 -15.87 -13.88 -14.55
CA SER A 52 -16.55 -12.68 -14.10
C SER A 52 -16.77 -12.69 -12.58
N THR A 53 -17.21 -13.82 -12.03
CA THR A 53 -17.41 -13.96 -10.58
C THR A 53 -16.07 -13.84 -9.84
N ASN A 54 -15.01 -14.46 -10.37
CA ASN A 54 -13.67 -14.31 -9.80
C ASN A 54 -13.20 -12.86 -9.80
N ALA A 55 -13.39 -12.13 -10.91
CA ALA A 55 -12.99 -10.73 -10.99
C ALA A 55 -13.76 -9.84 -10.02
N ILE A 56 -15.09 -10.03 -9.91
CA ILE A 56 -15.95 -9.23 -9.02
C ILE A 56 -15.62 -9.52 -7.56
N GLU A 57 -15.58 -10.79 -7.15
CA GLU A 57 -15.29 -11.16 -5.77
C GLU A 57 -13.85 -10.83 -5.38
N GLY A 58 -12.88 -11.09 -6.26
CA GLY A 58 -11.49 -10.77 -6.00
C GLY A 58 -11.26 -9.26 -5.88
N ALA A 59 -11.93 -8.45 -6.71
CA ALA A 59 -11.89 -7.00 -6.57
C ALA A 59 -12.52 -6.54 -5.25
N LYS A 60 -13.62 -7.18 -4.82
CA LYS A 60 -14.24 -6.92 -3.52
C LYS A 60 -13.30 -7.27 -2.36
N LEU A 61 -12.57 -8.39 -2.42
CA LEU A 61 -11.58 -8.73 -1.39
C LEU A 61 -10.46 -7.69 -1.28
N VAL A 62 -10.08 -7.04 -2.38
CA VAL A 62 -9.11 -5.93 -2.37
C VAL A 62 -9.73 -4.65 -1.78
N ASP A 63 -10.98 -4.36 -2.12
CA ASP A 63 -11.75 -3.21 -1.61
C ASP A 63 -12.03 -3.31 -0.11
N ASP A 64 -12.41 -4.49 0.38
CA ASP A 64 -12.62 -4.79 1.81
C ASP A 64 -11.34 -4.52 2.63
N ARG A 65 -10.17 -4.58 1.99
CA ARG A 65 -8.86 -4.27 2.58
C ARG A 65 -8.44 -2.82 2.38
N SER A 66 -9.34 -1.98 1.88
CA SER A 66 -9.22 -0.54 1.60
C SER A 66 -8.20 -0.17 0.51
N PHE A 67 -7.86 -1.10 -0.39
CA PHE A 67 -6.99 -0.81 -1.53
C PHE A 67 -7.79 -0.30 -2.73
N HIS A 68 -7.45 0.90 -3.18
CA HIS A 68 -8.15 1.59 -4.27
C HIS A 68 -7.19 1.94 -5.40
N PHE A 69 -7.58 1.65 -6.64
CA PHE A 69 -6.83 2.04 -7.84
C PHE A 69 -6.74 3.57 -7.96
N GLY A 70 -5.56 4.07 -8.32
CA GLY A 70 -5.25 5.49 -8.42
C GLY A 70 -4.88 6.15 -7.08
N THR A 71 -5.26 5.54 -5.95
CA THR A 71 -4.88 6.02 -4.60
C THR A 71 -3.72 5.22 -4.03
N HIS A 72 -3.87 3.89 -3.98
CA HIS A 72 -2.92 3.00 -3.30
C HIS A 72 -2.01 2.26 -4.29
N TYR A 73 -2.53 1.92 -5.47
CA TYR A 73 -1.77 1.32 -6.55
C TYR A 73 -2.09 2.00 -7.88
N ARG A 74 -1.07 2.13 -8.74
CA ARG A 74 -1.16 2.89 -10.00
C ARG A 74 -1.18 2.03 -11.27
N SER A 75 -0.83 0.76 -11.16
CA SER A 75 -0.84 -0.18 -12.29
C SER A 75 -1.96 -1.21 -12.11
N LEU A 76 -2.81 -1.35 -13.13
CA LEU A 76 -3.86 -2.37 -13.13
C LEU A 76 -3.29 -3.78 -13.22
N ASN A 77 -2.07 -3.95 -13.75
CA ASN A 77 -1.39 -5.26 -13.81
C ASN A 77 -1.27 -5.91 -12.42
N VAL A 78 -1.15 -5.10 -11.37
CA VAL A 78 -1.16 -5.57 -9.97
C VAL A 78 -2.42 -6.38 -9.67
N LEU A 79 -3.58 -5.79 -10.01
CA LEU A 79 -4.88 -6.39 -9.78
C LEU A 79 -5.11 -7.54 -10.76
N THR A 80 -4.79 -7.36 -12.05
CA THR A 80 -4.91 -8.41 -13.08
C THR A 80 -4.20 -9.69 -12.65
N LEU A 81 -2.97 -9.60 -12.15
CA LEU A 81 -2.20 -10.77 -11.71
C LEU A 81 -2.76 -11.41 -10.44
N LEU A 82 -3.23 -10.63 -9.47
CA LEU A 82 -3.92 -11.18 -8.29
C LEU A 82 -5.19 -11.95 -8.68
N LEU A 83 -5.98 -11.36 -9.58
CA LEU A 83 -7.21 -11.98 -10.05
C LEU A 83 -6.92 -13.22 -10.89
N ALA A 84 -5.90 -13.19 -11.76
CA ALA A 84 -5.46 -14.36 -12.53
C ALA A 84 -4.91 -15.48 -11.62
N TRP A 85 -4.15 -15.13 -10.58
CA TRP A 85 -3.69 -16.08 -9.57
C TRP A 85 -4.87 -16.76 -8.85
N ARG A 86 -5.85 -15.98 -8.38
CA ARG A 86 -7.06 -16.53 -7.73
C ARG A 86 -7.90 -17.36 -8.70
N LEU A 87 -7.93 -16.95 -9.99
CA LEU A 87 -8.67 -17.64 -11.04
C LEU A 87 -8.23 -19.08 -11.21
N LEU A 88 -6.94 -19.40 -11.03
CA LEU A 88 -6.45 -20.78 -11.12
C LEU A 88 -7.21 -21.72 -10.17
N GLY A 89 -7.40 -21.31 -8.91
CA GLY A 89 -8.18 -22.08 -7.94
C GLY A 89 -9.67 -22.13 -8.28
N ARG A 90 -10.25 -21.01 -8.74
CA ARG A 90 -11.65 -20.96 -9.17
C ARG A 90 -11.93 -21.84 -10.39
N GLN A 91 -11.02 -21.85 -11.36
CA GLN A 91 -11.12 -22.67 -12.56
C GLN A 91 -10.95 -24.15 -12.23
N TRP A 92 -10.03 -24.50 -11.33
CA TRP A 92 -9.89 -25.87 -10.85
C TRP A 92 -11.18 -26.36 -10.19
N LEU A 93 -11.78 -25.56 -9.30
CA LEU A 93 -13.05 -25.90 -8.64
C LEU A 93 -14.20 -26.08 -9.63
N ALA A 94 -14.24 -25.29 -10.70
CA ALA A 94 -15.27 -25.41 -11.75
C ALA A 94 -15.18 -26.73 -12.52
N THR A 95 -13.98 -27.33 -12.62
CA THR A 95 -13.75 -28.59 -13.32
C THR A 95 -13.64 -29.81 -12.39
N HIS A 96 -13.59 -29.60 -11.08
CA HIS A 96 -13.46 -30.65 -10.05
C HIS A 96 -14.62 -30.58 -9.05
N PRO A 97 -15.73 -31.29 -9.29
CA PRO A 97 -16.87 -31.31 -8.39
C PRO A 97 -16.47 -31.83 -7.00
N LEU A 98 -16.70 -31.01 -5.98
CA LEU A 98 -16.48 -31.35 -4.58
C LEU A 98 -17.81 -31.52 -3.84
N SER A 99 -17.77 -32.23 -2.71
CA SER A 99 -18.88 -32.21 -1.76
C SER A 99 -19.08 -30.79 -1.21
N VAL A 100 -20.29 -30.47 -0.74
CA VAL A 100 -20.62 -29.12 -0.22
C VAL A 100 -19.62 -28.66 0.84
N LEU A 101 -19.25 -29.54 1.78
CA LEU A 101 -18.29 -29.23 2.84
C LEU A 101 -16.88 -29.00 2.30
N ALA A 102 -16.41 -29.83 1.36
CA ALA A 102 -15.08 -29.69 0.78
C ALA A 102 -14.99 -28.44 -0.12
N LYS A 103 -16.07 -28.10 -0.83
CA LYS A 103 -16.19 -26.86 -1.60
C LYS A 103 -16.06 -25.64 -0.68
N ASP A 104 -16.89 -25.54 0.36
CA ASP A 104 -16.84 -24.42 1.32
C ASP A 104 -15.44 -24.28 1.97
N GLY A 105 -14.84 -25.40 2.37
CA GLY A 105 -13.48 -25.41 2.91
C GLY A 105 -12.42 -24.89 1.92
N PHE A 106 -12.49 -25.31 0.66
CA PHE A 106 -11.57 -24.86 -0.38
C PHE A 106 -11.75 -23.36 -0.70
N GLU A 107 -12.98 -22.89 -0.83
CA GLU A 107 -13.26 -21.47 -1.11
C GLU A 107 -12.73 -20.57 0.01
N LYS A 108 -12.95 -20.96 1.28
CA LYS A 108 -12.38 -20.26 2.44
C LYS A 108 -10.86 -20.29 2.44
N ALA A 109 -10.24 -21.42 2.10
CA ALA A 109 -8.80 -21.54 2.03
C ALA A 109 -8.19 -20.66 0.92
N LEU A 110 -8.86 -20.57 -0.24
CA LEU A 110 -8.47 -19.72 -1.35
C LEU A 110 -8.58 -18.23 -0.99
N ASP A 111 -9.70 -17.80 -0.41
CA ASP A 111 -9.90 -16.41 -0.01
C ASP A 111 -8.98 -16.01 1.15
N ALA A 112 -8.70 -16.92 2.10
CA ALA A 112 -7.69 -16.70 3.13
C ALA A 112 -6.28 -16.57 2.55
N ALA A 113 -5.91 -17.42 1.58
CA ALA A 113 -4.63 -17.32 0.89
C ALA A 113 -4.51 -16.00 0.10
N PHE A 114 -5.60 -15.55 -0.53
CA PHE A 114 -5.67 -14.24 -1.20
C PHE A 114 -5.44 -13.11 -0.20
N GLY A 115 -6.21 -13.08 0.90
CA GLY A 115 -6.12 -12.06 1.94
C GLY A 115 -4.73 -11.95 2.56
N ASN A 116 -4.07 -13.09 2.83
CA ASN A 116 -2.75 -13.12 3.44
C ASN A 116 -1.62 -12.59 2.54
N ASN A 117 -1.83 -12.53 1.22
CA ASN A 117 -0.78 -12.18 0.26
C ASN A 117 -1.05 -10.90 -0.53
N CYS A 118 -2.32 -10.51 -0.71
CA CYS A 118 -2.70 -9.42 -1.60
C CYS A 118 -2.07 -8.08 -1.22
N ASP A 119 -2.04 -7.73 0.07
CA ASP A 119 -1.51 -6.45 0.52
C ASP A 119 -0.02 -6.31 0.22
N ARG A 120 0.77 -7.33 0.61
CA ARG A 120 2.21 -7.36 0.37
C ARG A 120 2.50 -7.32 -1.13
N TRP A 121 1.77 -8.08 -1.93
CA TRP A 121 1.93 -8.03 -3.38
C TRP A 121 1.66 -6.64 -3.96
N ILE A 122 0.54 -6.01 -3.58
CA ILE A 122 0.16 -4.68 -4.07
C ILE A 122 1.26 -3.65 -3.73
N LEU A 123 1.69 -3.65 -2.47
CA LEU A 123 2.69 -2.69 -1.96
C LEU A 123 4.08 -2.95 -2.57
N MET A 124 4.56 -4.18 -2.50
CA MET A 124 5.92 -4.55 -2.92
C MET A 124 6.11 -4.47 -4.43
N SER A 125 5.13 -4.86 -5.23
CA SER A 125 5.25 -4.74 -6.69
C SER A 125 5.34 -3.26 -7.12
N GLN A 126 4.72 -2.35 -6.39
CA GLN A 126 4.85 -0.91 -6.63
C GLN A 126 6.17 -0.34 -6.11
N TRP A 127 6.53 -0.63 -4.85
CA TRP A 127 7.74 -0.09 -4.22
C TRP A 127 9.04 -0.61 -4.83
N SER A 128 9.05 -1.85 -5.31
CA SER A 128 10.16 -2.38 -6.11
C SER A 128 10.31 -1.72 -7.50
N GLY A 129 9.35 -0.88 -7.92
CA GLY A 129 9.35 -0.27 -9.25
C GLY A 129 9.04 -1.24 -10.38
N ARG A 130 8.44 -2.40 -10.09
CA ARG A 130 8.15 -3.46 -11.07
C ARG A 130 7.36 -2.98 -12.28
N TRP A 131 6.49 -1.99 -12.06
CA TRP A 131 5.61 -1.38 -13.07
C TRP A 131 6.19 -0.10 -13.71
N GLY A 132 7.51 0.04 -13.69
CA GLY A 132 8.24 1.15 -14.32
C GLY A 132 8.60 0.90 -15.79
N LYS A 133 9.89 1.02 -16.14
CA LYS A 133 10.38 1.06 -17.53
C LYS A 133 10.30 -0.26 -18.33
N SER A 134 9.79 -1.34 -17.74
CA SER A 134 9.71 -2.68 -18.37
C SER A 134 8.42 -3.43 -18.02
N THR A 135 7.32 -2.69 -17.86
CA THR A 135 6.02 -3.22 -17.42
C THR A 135 5.51 -4.38 -18.26
N ASP A 136 5.61 -4.30 -19.59
CA ASP A 136 5.08 -5.34 -20.48
C ASP A 136 5.87 -6.66 -20.34
N LYS A 137 7.20 -6.57 -20.24
CA LYS A 137 8.05 -7.73 -20.01
C LYS A 137 7.75 -8.35 -18.64
N ALA A 138 7.66 -7.53 -17.60
CA ALA A 138 7.34 -8.00 -16.26
C ALA A 138 5.98 -8.71 -16.22
N LEU A 139 4.95 -8.13 -16.86
CA LEU A 139 3.64 -8.76 -16.96
C LEU A 139 3.71 -10.11 -17.70
N ALA A 140 4.44 -10.18 -18.83
CA ALA A 140 4.60 -11.42 -19.59
C ALA A 140 5.28 -12.53 -18.76
N ASP A 141 6.32 -12.18 -18.00
CA ASP A 141 7.02 -13.13 -17.13
C ASP A 141 6.09 -13.68 -16.03
N TYR A 142 5.30 -12.81 -15.38
CA TYR A 142 4.33 -13.22 -14.36
C TYR A 142 3.16 -14.05 -14.92
N VAL A 143 2.65 -13.70 -16.10
CA VAL A 143 1.60 -14.48 -16.76
C VAL A 143 2.11 -15.86 -17.16
N LYS A 144 3.36 -15.97 -17.61
CA LYS A 144 4.01 -17.26 -17.91
C LYS A 144 4.21 -18.11 -16.66
N ASP A 145 4.59 -17.49 -15.54
CA ASP A 145 4.66 -18.16 -14.24
C ASP A 145 3.32 -18.79 -13.85
N LEU A 146 2.22 -18.03 -13.97
CA LEU A 146 0.88 -18.52 -13.65
C LEU A 146 0.41 -19.61 -14.61
N ALA A 147 0.75 -19.52 -15.90
CA ALA A 147 0.43 -20.58 -16.86
C ALA A 147 1.15 -21.90 -16.52
N ALA A 148 2.43 -21.82 -16.12
CA ALA A 148 3.19 -22.98 -15.66
C ALA A 148 2.60 -23.59 -14.38
N ASP A 149 2.06 -22.77 -13.47
CA ASP A 149 1.35 -23.26 -12.29
C ASP A 149 0.00 -23.87 -12.66
N TRP A 150 -0.72 -23.29 -13.62
CA TRP A 150 -1.97 -23.84 -14.11
C TRP A 150 -1.79 -25.25 -14.67
N THR A 151 -0.76 -25.49 -15.50
CA THR A 151 -0.44 -26.84 -16.00
C THR A 151 -0.28 -27.86 -14.88
N LYS A 152 0.29 -27.45 -13.73
CA LYS A 152 0.39 -28.32 -12.55
C LYS A 152 -0.97 -28.49 -11.89
N ILE A 153 -1.63 -27.37 -11.54
CA ILE A 153 -2.90 -27.31 -10.82
C ILE A 153 -4.00 -28.11 -11.52
N SER A 154 -4.11 -27.99 -12.84
CA SER A 154 -5.16 -28.66 -13.62
C SER A 154 -5.12 -30.19 -13.54
N SER A 155 -3.98 -30.76 -13.13
CA SER A 155 -3.79 -32.20 -12.95
C SER A 155 -3.94 -32.69 -11.51
N LEU A 156 -4.07 -31.78 -10.54
CA LEU A 156 -4.18 -32.12 -9.13
C LEU A 156 -5.60 -32.57 -8.79
N SER A 157 -5.72 -33.53 -7.89
CA SER A 157 -7.01 -34.05 -7.41
C SER A 157 -7.37 -33.59 -6.00
N ALA A 158 -6.39 -33.19 -5.19
CA ALA A 158 -6.60 -32.77 -3.81
C ALA A 158 -6.68 -31.24 -3.69
N PRO A 159 -7.72 -30.68 -3.02
CA PRO A 159 -7.87 -29.24 -2.80
C PRO A 159 -6.65 -28.60 -2.11
N ASP A 160 -6.05 -29.30 -1.14
CA ASP A 160 -4.92 -28.78 -0.37
C ASP A 160 -3.66 -28.61 -1.22
N ASP A 161 -3.43 -29.52 -2.18
CA ASP A 161 -2.29 -29.44 -3.09
C ASP A 161 -2.41 -28.21 -4.02
N VAL A 162 -3.64 -27.89 -4.46
CA VAL A 162 -3.91 -26.69 -5.26
C VAL A 162 -3.58 -25.43 -4.46
N ILE A 163 -4.05 -25.35 -3.21
CA ILE A 163 -3.77 -24.22 -2.33
C ILE A 163 -2.26 -24.10 -2.04
N ALA A 164 -1.54 -25.23 -1.89
CA ALA A 164 -0.10 -25.22 -1.67
C ALA A 164 0.67 -24.62 -2.86
N VAL A 165 0.33 -24.99 -4.10
CA VAL A 165 0.94 -24.40 -5.30
C VAL A 165 0.69 -22.89 -5.36
N LEU A 166 -0.55 -22.46 -5.08
CA LEU A 166 -0.92 -21.05 -5.09
C LEU A 166 -0.16 -20.23 -4.04
N LYS A 167 -0.04 -20.74 -2.81
CA LYS A 167 0.74 -20.08 -1.74
C LYS A 167 2.21 -19.96 -2.11
N ALA A 168 2.81 -21.04 -2.60
CA ALA A 168 4.22 -21.06 -3.01
C ALA A 168 4.51 -20.00 -4.10
N ARG A 169 3.58 -19.80 -5.04
CA ARG A 169 3.70 -18.76 -6.07
C ARG A 169 3.78 -17.35 -5.47
N MET A 170 2.85 -17.00 -4.57
CA MET A 170 2.85 -15.68 -3.93
C MET A 170 4.07 -15.48 -3.04
N GLU A 171 4.51 -16.50 -2.32
CA GLU A 171 5.74 -16.46 -1.52
C GLU A 171 6.97 -16.19 -2.41
N ALA A 172 7.10 -16.89 -3.54
CA ALA A 172 8.18 -16.69 -4.49
C ALA A 172 8.18 -15.25 -5.06
N TRP A 173 7.02 -14.75 -5.47
CA TRP A 173 6.89 -13.39 -5.99
C TRP A 173 7.19 -12.33 -4.93
N ASN A 174 6.64 -12.46 -3.72
CA ASN A 174 6.90 -11.53 -2.63
C ASN A 174 8.38 -11.55 -2.23
N GLY A 175 8.99 -12.74 -2.12
CA GLY A 175 10.43 -12.88 -1.84
C GLY A 175 11.31 -12.18 -2.89
N ALA A 176 10.98 -12.31 -4.17
CA ALA A 176 11.70 -11.67 -5.27
C ALA A 176 11.53 -10.14 -5.35
N LEU A 177 10.60 -9.55 -4.59
CA LEU A 177 10.37 -8.10 -4.55
C LEU A 177 10.90 -7.46 -3.25
N GLN A 178 11.29 -8.27 -2.27
CA GLN A 178 11.57 -7.80 -0.90
C GLN A 178 12.79 -6.89 -0.82
N ALA A 179 13.87 -7.22 -1.52
CA ALA A 179 15.10 -6.44 -1.47
C ALA A 179 14.89 -5.02 -2.04
N GLU A 180 14.33 -4.92 -3.24
CA GLU A 180 14.07 -3.64 -3.89
C GLU A 180 12.99 -2.83 -3.15
N SER A 181 11.96 -3.48 -2.62
CA SER A 181 10.94 -2.80 -1.82
C SER A 181 11.50 -2.25 -0.51
N SER A 182 12.40 -3.00 0.15
CA SER A 182 13.07 -2.54 1.38
C SER A 182 14.00 -1.37 1.07
N LYS A 183 14.76 -1.47 -0.03
CA LYS A 183 15.60 -0.38 -0.52
C LYS A 183 14.79 0.88 -0.82
N TYR A 184 13.61 0.76 -1.45
CA TYR A 184 12.71 1.89 -1.65
C TYR A 184 12.35 2.59 -0.34
N ILE A 185 12.04 1.83 0.73
CA ILE A 185 11.73 2.41 2.05
C ILE A 185 12.95 3.08 2.67
N ASP A 186 14.14 2.50 2.53
CA ASP A 186 15.39 3.08 3.01
C ASP A 186 15.69 4.40 2.27
N ASP A 187 15.57 4.40 0.95
CA ASP A 187 15.82 5.56 0.07
C ASP A 187 14.70 6.60 0.10
N LEU A 188 13.56 6.30 0.74
CA LEU A 188 12.40 7.19 0.79
C LEU A 188 12.74 8.47 1.59
N ALA A 189 12.99 9.55 0.86
CA ALA A 189 13.25 10.88 1.37
C ALA A 189 12.64 11.91 0.43
N VAL A 190 11.99 12.92 0.99
CA VAL A 190 11.38 14.02 0.25
C VAL A 190 12.14 15.29 0.57
N LEU A 191 12.60 15.98 -0.47
CA LEU A 191 13.35 17.23 -0.35
C LEU A 191 12.43 18.46 -0.38
N THR A 192 11.26 18.36 -1.01
CA THR A 192 10.37 19.50 -1.25
C THR A 192 8.99 19.27 -0.67
N ARG A 193 8.40 20.34 -0.11
CA ARG A 193 7.12 20.28 0.58
C ARG A 193 5.97 19.76 -0.30
N ASP A 194 5.97 20.07 -1.58
CA ASP A 194 4.94 19.62 -2.54
C ASP A 194 4.97 18.10 -2.80
N ARG A 195 6.05 17.44 -2.40
CA ARG A 195 6.27 15.99 -2.59
C ARG A 195 5.99 15.17 -1.34
N VAL A 196 5.61 15.77 -0.21
CA VAL A 196 5.33 15.00 1.04
C VAL A 196 4.17 14.03 0.89
N HIS A 197 3.28 14.26 -0.08
CA HIS A 197 2.26 13.29 -0.46
C HIS A 197 2.83 11.93 -0.90
N ASP A 198 4.11 11.84 -1.30
CA ASP A 198 4.78 10.56 -1.57
C ASP A 198 4.85 9.65 -0.33
N TYR A 199 4.73 10.21 0.88
CA TYR A 199 4.59 9.46 2.12
C TYR A 199 3.20 8.89 2.37
N TYR A 200 2.19 9.23 1.55
CA TYR A 200 0.80 8.81 1.78
C TYR A 200 0.68 7.30 1.99
N LEU A 201 1.22 6.49 1.07
CA LEU A 201 1.08 5.03 1.12
C LEU A 201 1.92 4.39 2.24
N PRO A 202 3.20 4.78 2.45
CA PRO A 202 3.96 4.37 3.64
C PRO A 202 3.26 4.69 4.96
N LEU A 203 2.73 5.92 5.12
CA LEU A 203 1.98 6.31 6.33
C LEU A 203 0.68 5.51 6.45
N TRP A 204 -0.06 5.36 5.36
CA TRP A 204 -1.30 4.58 5.31
C TRP A 204 -1.08 3.16 5.83
N LEU A 205 0.02 2.52 5.43
CA LEU A 205 0.39 1.21 5.94
C LEU A 205 0.86 1.29 7.40
N TRP A 206 1.76 2.23 7.71
CA TRP A 206 2.35 2.38 9.04
C TRP A 206 1.32 2.64 10.15
N HIS A 207 0.24 3.37 9.86
CA HIS A 207 -0.87 3.56 10.79
C HIS A 207 -1.67 2.27 11.06
N ARG A 208 -1.62 1.30 10.13
CA ARG A 208 -2.41 0.06 10.16
C ARG A 208 -1.65 -1.17 10.64
N ILE A 209 -0.34 -1.10 10.86
CA ILE A 209 0.46 -2.23 11.38
C ILE A 209 0.48 -2.30 12.92
N ASP A 210 -0.21 -1.39 13.60
CA ASP A 210 -0.37 -1.38 15.06
C ASP A 210 -1.81 -1.04 15.45
N THR A 211 -2.40 -1.84 16.33
CA THR A 211 -3.81 -1.74 16.73
C THR A 211 -4.12 -0.43 17.46
N GLN A 212 -3.25 0.01 18.36
CA GLN A 212 -3.52 1.21 19.15
C GLN A 212 -3.28 2.47 18.31
N ARG A 213 -2.24 2.46 17.49
CA ARG A 213 -1.98 3.49 16.50
C ARG A 213 -3.14 3.63 15.52
N TRP A 214 -3.69 2.52 15.02
CA TRP A 214 -4.84 2.57 14.11
C TRP A 214 -6.05 3.23 14.77
N LYS A 215 -6.37 2.84 16.01
CA LYS A 215 -7.44 3.46 16.81
C LYS A 215 -7.19 4.95 17.04
N ALA A 216 -5.97 5.34 17.39
CA ALA A 216 -5.59 6.72 17.60
C ALA A 216 -5.70 7.56 16.31
N SER A 217 -5.37 6.96 15.16
CA SER A 217 -5.41 7.60 13.84
C SER A 217 -6.83 7.78 13.30
N ALA A 218 -7.79 7.00 13.80
CA ALA A 218 -9.20 7.07 13.39
C ALA A 218 -9.97 8.21 14.08
N ILE A 219 -9.36 8.95 15.01
CA ILE A 219 -10.00 10.09 15.69
C ILE A 219 -10.12 11.26 14.71
N SER A 220 -11.34 11.73 14.46
CA SER A 220 -11.57 12.93 13.65
C SER A 220 -11.17 14.19 14.44
N LEU A 221 -10.02 14.75 14.09
CA LEU A 221 -9.47 15.97 14.70
C LEU A 221 -10.17 17.23 14.13
N ARG A 222 -11.43 17.44 14.52
CA ARG A 222 -12.28 18.52 13.99
C ARG A 222 -12.60 19.58 15.05
N GLU A 223 -12.46 20.85 14.65
CA GLU A 223 -13.00 21.99 15.42
C GLU A 223 -14.52 22.16 15.18
N SER A 224 -15.06 21.69 14.03
CA SER A 224 -16.51 21.68 13.72
C SER A 224 -16.88 20.64 12.64
N LYS A 225 -18.18 20.28 12.55
CA LYS A 225 -18.72 19.31 11.56
C LYS A 225 -18.69 19.88 10.13
N ARG A 226 -17.57 19.75 9.41
CA ARG A 226 -17.52 19.91 7.94
C ARG A 226 -17.19 18.58 7.25
N GLY A 227 -17.76 18.39 6.06
CA GLY A 227 -17.92 17.09 5.39
C GLY A 227 -16.84 16.71 4.38
N SER A 228 -15.55 16.76 4.75
CA SER A 228 -14.49 16.17 3.91
C SER A 228 -13.76 15.08 4.67
N LEU A 229 -13.88 13.84 4.20
CA LEU A 229 -13.29 12.62 4.78
C LEU A 229 -11.98 12.19 4.06
N SER A 230 -11.39 13.04 3.23
CA SER A 230 -10.13 12.70 2.55
C SER A 230 -8.95 12.80 3.52
N PHE A 231 -8.10 11.78 3.56
CA PHE A 231 -6.80 11.84 4.23
C PHE A 231 -5.78 12.64 3.41
N ASP A 232 -4.89 13.34 4.10
CA ASP A 232 -3.76 14.08 3.52
C ASP A 232 -2.52 13.90 4.39
N VAL A 233 -1.34 14.06 3.80
CA VAL A 233 -0.07 14.02 4.55
C VAL A 233 0.21 15.42 5.07
N ASP A 234 0.42 15.55 6.38
CA ASP A 234 0.70 16.83 7.02
C ASP A 234 1.90 16.74 7.97
N HIS A 235 2.54 17.89 8.19
CA HIS A 235 3.68 18.02 9.08
C HIS A 235 3.22 18.17 10.54
N VAL A 236 3.78 17.33 11.42
CA VAL A 236 3.63 17.42 12.88
C VAL A 236 4.14 18.79 13.34
N VAL A 237 5.39 19.13 13.04
CA VAL A 237 5.95 20.47 13.21
C VAL A 237 5.88 21.20 11.87
N ALA A 238 5.08 22.26 11.80
CA ALA A 238 4.86 23.01 10.57
C ALA A 238 6.16 23.64 10.06
N VAL A 239 6.37 23.65 8.74
CA VAL A 239 7.56 24.23 8.08
C VAL A 239 7.87 25.65 8.57
N LYS A 240 6.86 26.51 8.70
CA LYS A 240 7.04 27.88 9.20
C LYS A 240 7.42 27.95 10.68
N LEU A 241 7.05 26.95 11.48
CA LEU A 241 7.39 26.89 12.91
C LEU A 241 8.86 26.50 13.08
N TRP A 242 9.39 25.62 12.23
CA TRP A 242 10.82 25.29 12.18
C TRP A 242 11.69 26.53 12.01
N GLU A 243 11.32 27.45 11.13
CA GLU A 243 12.06 28.70 10.88
C GLU A 243 12.19 29.61 12.12
N THR A 244 11.35 29.41 13.14
CA THR A 244 11.35 30.19 14.38
C THR A 244 12.16 29.54 15.51
N LEU A 245 12.65 28.31 15.31
CA LEU A 245 13.36 27.57 16.35
C LEU A 245 14.78 28.13 16.55
N PRO A 246 15.29 28.18 17.79
CA PRO A 246 16.69 28.48 18.06
C PRO A 246 17.63 27.60 17.24
N GLY A 247 18.55 28.21 16.49
CA GLY A 247 19.50 27.51 15.62
C GLY A 247 18.95 27.05 14.26
N ALA A 248 17.77 27.50 13.84
CA ALA A 248 17.19 27.16 12.53
C ALA A 248 17.80 27.93 11.35
N GLN A 249 18.52 29.02 11.61
CA GLN A 249 19.25 29.75 10.59
C GLN A 249 20.46 28.91 10.15
N PRO A 250 20.65 28.65 8.84
CA PRO A 250 21.85 27.96 8.38
C PRO A 250 23.07 28.78 8.78
N GLN A 251 23.91 28.22 9.66
CA GLN A 251 25.16 28.85 10.03
C GLN A 251 26.13 28.66 8.87
N VAL A 252 26.52 29.76 8.23
CA VAL A 252 27.60 29.78 7.23
C VAL A 252 28.91 29.89 8.00
N ASP A 253 29.31 28.83 8.68
CA ASP A 253 30.63 28.77 9.30
C ASP A 253 31.45 27.61 8.68
N PRO A 254 32.47 27.90 7.84
CA PRO A 254 33.20 26.87 7.10
C PRO A 254 34.08 25.96 7.98
N GLU A 255 34.23 26.24 9.28
CA GLU A 255 35.03 25.44 10.22
C GLU A 255 34.19 24.63 11.23
N ASP A 256 32.85 24.78 11.22
CA ASP A 256 31.97 24.03 12.12
C ASP A 256 31.28 22.89 11.36
N ASP A 257 31.87 21.69 11.41
CA ASP A 257 31.29 20.44 10.89
C ASP A 257 29.93 20.10 11.55
N SER A 258 29.50 20.81 12.60
CA SER A 258 28.18 20.69 13.21
C SER A 258 27.12 21.67 12.68
N ALA A 259 27.52 22.63 11.84
CA ALA A 259 26.61 23.60 11.22
C ALA A 259 25.72 22.97 10.15
N LEU A 260 24.41 23.24 10.23
CA LEU A 260 23.40 22.67 9.34
C LEU A 260 23.49 23.26 7.93
N SER A 261 23.64 22.40 6.92
CA SER A 261 23.39 22.82 5.55
C SER A 261 21.88 23.08 5.33
N ALA A 262 21.55 23.96 4.39
CA ALA A 262 20.15 24.24 4.04
C ALA A 262 19.40 22.98 3.53
N ASP A 263 20.12 22.07 2.89
CA ASP A 263 19.58 20.82 2.36
C ASP A 263 19.29 19.80 3.49
N ASP A 264 20.13 19.74 4.53
CA ASP A 264 19.92 18.88 5.71
C ASP A 264 18.68 19.32 6.50
N LEU A 265 18.49 20.64 6.63
CA LEU A 265 17.32 21.20 7.29
C LEU A 265 16.05 20.91 6.48
N SER A 266 16.06 21.14 5.16
CA SER A 266 14.90 20.85 4.30
C SER A 266 14.52 19.36 4.32
N THR A 267 15.53 18.48 4.29
CA THR A 267 15.34 17.02 4.37
C THR A 267 14.72 16.61 5.70
N THR A 268 15.16 17.22 6.81
CA THR A 268 14.62 16.94 8.15
C THR A 268 13.18 17.43 8.28
N MET A 269 12.91 18.67 7.84
CA MET A 269 11.58 19.28 7.91
C MET A 269 10.55 18.47 7.13
N ASN A 270 10.94 17.89 6.00
CA ASN A 270 10.09 17.06 5.17
C ASN A 270 10.23 15.56 5.45
N ALA A 271 11.00 15.13 6.47
CA ALA A 271 11.20 13.72 6.74
C ALA A 271 9.89 13.01 7.12
N LEU A 272 9.83 11.70 6.85
CA LEU A 272 8.70 10.83 7.22
C LEU A 272 8.33 10.96 8.70
N GLY A 273 9.33 11.06 9.59
CA GLY A 273 9.12 11.23 11.02
C GLY A 273 8.52 12.58 11.43
N ASN A 274 8.59 13.61 10.58
CA ASN A 274 7.84 14.85 10.81
C ASN A 274 6.46 14.83 10.13
N CYS A 275 6.07 13.73 9.47
CA CYS A 275 4.80 13.63 8.75
C CYS A 275 3.82 12.67 9.47
N CYS A 276 2.53 12.91 9.27
CA CYS A 276 1.42 12.04 9.69
C CYS A 276 0.33 12.02 8.61
N LEU A 277 -0.43 10.94 8.53
CA LEU A 277 -1.61 10.85 7.66
C LEU A 277 -2.85 11.24 8.47
N LEU A 278 -3.44 12.39 8.17
CA LEU A 278 -4.54 12.98 8.95
C LEU A 278 -5.70 13.40 8.03
N GLU A 279 -6.90 13.59 8.59
CA GLU A 279 -8.02 14.14 7.81
C GLU A 279 -7.67 15.55 7.30
N LYS A 280 -8.00 15.86 6.04
CA LYS A 280 -7.71 17.15 5.39
C LYS A 280 -8.23 18.37 6.16
N SER A 281 -9.28 18.22 6.96
CA SER A 281 -9.78 19.29 7.84
C SER A 281 -8.76 19.73 8.90
N PHE A 282 -7.85 18.84 9.30
CA PHE A 282 -6.77 19.11 10.25
C PHE A 282 -5.77 20.13 9.69
N ASN A 283 -5.31 19.90 8.45
CA ASN A 283 -4.30 20.73 7.78
C ASN A 283 -4.74 22.21 7.67
N ILE A 284 -6.02 22.45 7.40
CA ILE A 284 -6.57 23.83 7.29
C ILE A 284 -6.57 24.55 8.65
N ALA A 285 -6.76 23.83 9.76
CA ALA A 285 -7.01 24.43 11.07
C ALA A 285 -5.74 24.65 11.90
N LYS A 286 -4.67 23.86 11.69
CA LYS A 286 -3.40 23.98 12.44
C LYS A 286 -2.52 25.15 11.99
N GLY A 287 -2.41 25.41 10.69
CA GLY A 287 -1.55 26.50 10.18
C GLY A 287 -0.08 26.38 10.65
N ALA A 288 0.46 27.45 11.25
CA ALA A 288 1.85 27.51 11.74
C ALA A 288 1.99 27.29 13.26
N GLU A 289 0.93 26.85 13.93
CA GLU A 289 0.96 26.70 15.38
C GLU A 289 1.51 25.32 15.83
N PRO A 290 1.96 25.21 17.09
CA PRO A 290 2.31 23.94 17.70
C PRO A 290 1.13 22.95 17.72
N LEU A 291 1.42 21.66 17.54
CA LEU A 291 0.40 20.61 17.57
C LEU A 291 -0.36 20.61 18.91
N GLY A 292 0.32 20.83 20.04
CA GLY A 292 -0.32 20.90 21.36
C GLY A 292 -1.40 21.98 21.45
N ALA A 293 -1.09 23.18 20.96
CA ALA A 293 -2.02 24.32 20.92
C ALA A 293 -3.25 24.03 20.04
N PHE A 294 -3.06 23.34 18.91
CA PHE A 294 -4.16 22.89 18.05
C PHE A 294 -5.06 21.88 18.79
N LEU A 295 -4.46 20.83 19.37
CA LEU A 295 -5.20 19.74 20.02
C LEU A 295 -6.07 20.25 21.17
N GLN A 296 -5.63 21.27 21.92
CA GLN A 296 -6.42 21.90 22.97
C GLN A 296 -7.75 22.52 22.48
N ARG A 297 -7.90 22.77 21.17
CA ARG A 297 -9.14 23.28 20.58
C ARG A 297 -10.06 22.18 20.06
N VAL A 298 -9.54 20.97 19.86
CA VAL A 298 -10.34 19.81 19.45
C VAL A 298 -11.20 19.37 20.64
N HIS A 299 -12.49 19.17 20.39
CA HIS A 299 -13.51 18.93 21.42
C HIS A 299 -13.10 17.83 22.42
N ASP A 300 -12.67 16.67 21.93
CA ASP A 300 -12.42 15.49 22.77
C ASP A 300 -11.21 15.65 23.71
N PHE A 301 -10.21 16.43 23.31
CA PHE A 301 -9.08 16.79 24.17
C PHE A 301 -9.47 17.93 25.13
N LYS A 302 -10.25 18.90 24.66
CA LYS A 302 -10.76 20.01 25.46
C LYS A 302 -11.66 19.54 26.61
N THR A 303 -12.49 18.51 26.38
CA THR A 303 -13.37 17.92 27.40
C THR A 303 -12.68 16.88 28.28
N GLY A 304 -11.39 16.58 28.02
CA GLY A 304 -10.62 15.57 28.74
C GLY A 304 -11.06 14.12 28.46
N THR A 305 -11.87 13.91 27.41
CA THR A 305 -12.26 12.57 26.94
C THR A 305 -11.04 11.81 26.41
N LEU A 306 -10.13 12.53 25.75
CA LEU A 306 -8.82 12.04 25.34
C LEU A 306 -7.72 12.89 25.99
N LYS A 307 -6.60 12.27 26.33
CA LYS A 307 -5.39 12.97 26.79
C LYS A 307 -4.42 13.11 25.63
N VAL A 308 -3.85 14.31 25.48
CA VAL A 308 -2.87 14.62 24.43
C VAL A 308 -1.68 13.66 24.50
N ASP A 309 -1.11 13.47 25.70
CA ASP A 309 0.07 12.61 25.91
C ASP A 309 -0.20 11.14 25.55
N ASP A 310 -1.38 10.62 25.90
CA ASP A 310 -1.75 9.25 25.56
C ASP A 310 -1.90 9.11 24.05
N TRP A 311 -2.58 10.06 23.40
CA TRP A 311 -2.81 10.03 21.96
C TRP A 311 -1.52 10.20 21.13
N THR A 312 -0.65 11.14 21.50
CA THR A 312 0.64 11.36 20.82
C THR A 312 1.55 10.16 20.97
N LYS A 313 1.55 9.52 22.14
CA LYS A 313 2.30 8.28 22.39
C LYS A 313 1.87 7.15 21.47
N GLU A 314 0.57 6.93 21.28
CA GLU A 314 0.08 5.87 20.37
C GLU A 314 0.44 6.16 18.89
N LEU A 315 0.60 7.44 18.53
CA LEU A 315 1.09 7.87 17.21
C LEU A 315 2.62 7.99 17.11
N GLY A 316 3.35 7.60 18.17
CA GLY A 316 4.80 7.73 18.26
C GLY A 316 5.29 9.17 18.07
N ILE A 317 4.48 10.17 18.45
CA ILE A 317 4.83 11.59 18.38
C ILE A 317 5.41 11.99 19.74
N ASP A 318 6.69 12.36 19.74
CA ASP A 318 7.39 12.80 20.94
C ASP A 318 6.87 14.17 21.42
N PRO A 319 6.82 14.44 22.74
CA PRO A 319 6.42 15.73 23.30
C PRO A 319 7.16 16.94 22.72
N THR A 320 8.42 16.76 22.32
CA THR A 320 9.24 17.80 21.65
C THR A 320 8.62 18.23 20.32
N LEU A 321 7.97 17.32 19.59
CA LEU A 321 7.27 17.64 18.34
C LEU A 321 5.87 18.23 18.60
N VAL A 322 5.27 17.93 19.76
CA VAL A 322 3.96 18.46 20.15
C VAL A 322 4.06 19.96 20.42
N ASP A 323 5.05 20.36 21.20
CA ASP A 323 5.32 21.75 21.60
C ASP A 323 6.80 22.12 21.39
N PRO A 324 7.23 22.34 20.14
CA PRO A 324 8.64 22.61 19.81
C PRO A 324 9.08 24.04 20.14
N THR A 325 8.16 24.93 20.53
CA THR A 325 8.45 26.36 20.74
C THR A 325 9.55 26.55 21.80
N GLY A 326 10.62 27.26 21.43
CA GLY A 326 11.76 27.53 22.30
C GLY A 326 12.75 26.37 22.47
N LYS A 327 12.51 25.21 21.82
CA LYS A 327 13.45 24.09 21.78
C LYS A 327 14.53 24.31 20.70
N PRO A 328 15.81 23.96 20.96
CA PRO A 328 16.84 23.95 19.92
C PRO A 328 16.41 23.12 18.71
N THR A 329 16.71 23.62 17.51
CA THR A 329 16.41 22.93 16.24
C THR A 329 17.05 21.53 16.19
N ALA A 330 18.24 21.39 16.77
CA ALA A 330 18.94 20.11 16.88
C ALA A 330 18.15 19.06 17.68
N ASP A 331 17.49 19.45 18.78
CA ASP A 331 16.71 18.53 19.61
C ASP A 331 15.47 18.02 18.84
N VAL A 332 14.78 18.94 18.14
CA VAL A 332 13.62 18.59 17.30
C VAL A 332 14.05 17.65 16.17
N ARG A 333 15.22 17.89 15.55
CA ARG A 333 15.79 17.04 14.50
C ARG A 333 16.05 15.61 14.99
N VAL A 334 16.74 15.45 16.11
CA VAL A 334 17.07 14.12 16.67
C VAL A 334 15.82 13.27 16.83
N VAL A 335 14.73 13.88 17.33
CA VAL A 335 13.45 13.22 17.52
C VAL A 335 12.78 12.84 16.20
N VAL A 336 12.83 13.72 15.18
CA VAL A 336 12.32 13.42 13.83
C VAL A 336 13.08 12.28 13.17
N GLU A 337 14.40 12.26 13.29
CA GLU A 337 15.27 11.22 12.72
C GLU A 337 15.05 9.87 13.41
N ALA A 338 14.94 9.87 14.74
CA ALA A 338 14.63 8.68 15.52
C ALA A 338 13.26 8.10 15.12
N ARG A 339 12.22 8.95 15.02
CA ARG A 339 10.89 8.54 14.57
C ARG A 339 10.92 8.01 13.13
N THR A 340 11.61 8.69 12.22
CA THR A 340 11.79 8.25 10.82
C THR A 340 12.40 6.84 10.76
N THR A 341 13.47 6.61 11.51
CA THR A 341 14.18 5.32 11.57
C THR A 341 13.27 4.21 12.09
N ALA A 342 12.54 4.47 13.18
CA ALA A 342 11.58 3.52 13.72
C ALA A 342 10.48 3.17 12.70
N MET A 343 9.88 4.18 12.06
CA MET A 343 8.83 3.98 11.05
C MET A 343 9.32 3.13 9.87
N LYS A 344 10.51 3.43 9.33
CA LYS A 344 11.12 2.65 8.25
C LYS A 344 11.41 1.21 8.68
N SER A 345 11.86 0.99 9.91
CA SER A 345 12.09 -0.36 10.45
C SER A 345 10.79 -1.18 10.47
N GLU A 346 9.71 -0.64 11.03
CA GLU A 346 8.43 -1.35 11.12
C GLU A 346 7.81 -1.63 9.74
N LEU A 347 7.96 -0.70 8.80
CA LEU A 347 7.54 -0.92 7.41
C LEU A 347 8.32 -2.08 6.77
N LYS A 348 9.63 -2.18 7.00
CA LYS A 348 10.46 -3.29 6.50
C LYS A 348 10.12 -4.63 7.17
N GLU A 349 9.78 -4.64 8.45
CA GLU A 349 9.25 -5.84 9.12
C GLU A 349 7.95 -6.33 8.47
N TYR A 350 7.04 -5.41 8.12
CA TYR A 350 5.85 -5.76 7.35
C TYR A 350 6.19 -6.34 5.98
N LEU A 351 7.14 -5.73 5.25
CA LEU A 351 7.60 -6.23 3.96
C LEU A 351 8.21 -7.64 4.04
N ALA A 352 8.92 -7.94 5.14
CA ALA A 352 9.46 -9.26 5.43
C ALA A 352 8.38 -10.28 5.85
N GLY A 353 7.16 -9.82 6.15
CA GLY A 353 6.05 -10.66 6.63
C GLY A 353 6.13 -10.99 8.13
N THR A 354 7.06 -10.39 8.88
CA THR A 354 7.17 -10.57 10.34
C THR A 354 6.19 -9.69 11.11
N ARG A 355 5.56 -8.71 10.43
CA ARG A 355 4.46 -7.90 10.94
C ARG A 355 3.28 -7.96 9.97
N GLN A 356 2.07 -7.90 10.51
CA GLN A 356 0.82 -7.90 9.74
C GLN A 356 0.03 -6.62 10.00
N ARG A 357 -0.96 -6.35 9.16
CA ARG A 357 -1.92 -5.29 9.43
C ARG A 357 -2.81 -5.69 10.61
N ALA A 358 -3.13 -4.72 11.45
CA ALA A 358 -3.95 -4.87 12.64
C ALA A 358 -5.45 -4.68 12.38
N ASP A 359 -5.82 -4.19 11.19
CA ASP A 359 -7.19 -3.88 10.79
C ASP A 359 -7.83 -4.94 9.87
N VAL A 360 -7.19 -6.09 9.68
CA VAL A 360 -7.58 -7.14 8.70
C VAL A 360 -7.83 -8.50 9.31
#